data_AF-A0A317Q717-F1
#
_entry.id   AF-A0A317Q717-F1
#
_cell.length_a   1.000
_cell.length_b   1.000
_cell.length_c   1.000
_cell.angle_alpha   90.00
_cell.angle_beta   90.00
_cell.angle_gamma   90.00
#
_symmetry.space_group_name_H-M   'P 1'
#
loop_
_entity.id
_entity.type
_entity.pdbx_description
1 polymer ?
#
loop_
_entity_poly.entity_id
_entity_poly.type
_entity_poly.pdbx_seq_one_letter_code
_entity_poly.pdbx_strand_id
1 'polypeptide(L)'
;MAILAVDAAMQSRVRHTLQSVESRFGVKVLYACESGSRGWGFASPDSDYDVRFLYVHPAEWYLRVEPQRDVIELPIDDELDVSGWEWRKALGLLKAANPTLLEWLNSPVVYQQDESVMAELRAQQPDWFSPVRARWHYYSMARKNFRGYLQGDSVRLKKYFYVLRPLLAVRWIEAGLGQPPVLFRELLAKTVTDASLLAEIDQLLEIKQRTGEAGYGPRREHLHAFIEHELARGEIPPELPLSATGKTGALDSLLYRTVMG
;
A
#
# COMPACT_ATOMS: atom_id res chain seq x y z
N MET A 1 -20.71 -3.32 9.17
CA MET A 1 -19.25 -3.11 9.18
C MET A 1 -18.60 -4.47 9.38
N ALA A 2 -18.12 -5.11 8.33
CA ALA A 2 -17.26 -6.27 8.49
C ALA A 2 -15.87 -5.72 8.87
N ILE A 3 -15.46 -5.94 10.12
CA ILE A 3 -14.07 -5.76 10.52
C ILE A 3 -13.25 -6.59 9.54
N LEU A 4 -12.14 -6.04 9.06
CA LEU A 4 -11.12 -6.72 8.23
C LEU A 4 -10.40 -7.77 9.07
N ALA A 5 -11.16 -8.67 9.68
CA ALA A 5 -10.71 -9.61 10.67
C ALA A 5 -9.98 -10.72 9.93
N VAL A 6 -8.66 -10.62 9.94
CA VAL A 6 -7.80 -11.78 9.75
C VAL A 6 -8.05 -12.67 10.97
N ASP A 7 -8.39 -13.94 10.74
CA ASP A 7 -8.70 -14.87 11.81
C ASP A 7 -7.48 -15.10 12.73
N ALA A 8 -7.75 -15.57 13.95
CA ALA A 8 -6.72 -15.72 14.98
C ALA A 8 -5.64 -16.75 14.61
N ALA A 9 -5.98 -17.76 13.81
CA ALA A 9 -5.01 -18.77 13.37
C ALA A 9 -4.02 -18.16 12.38
N MET A 10 -4.52 -17.41 11.39
CA MET A 10 -3.69 -16.70 10.42
C MET A 10 -2.84 -15.63 11.09
N GLN A 11 -3.39 -14.82 12.00
CA GLN A 11 -2.59 -13.87 12.77
C GLN A 11 -1.44 -14.56 13.53
N SER A 12 -1.68 -15.75 14.08
CA SER A 12 -0.65 -16.52 14.79
C SER A 12 0.40 -17.08 13.84
N ARG A 13 -0.01 -17.56 12.65
CA ARG A 13 0.91 -17.99 11.58
C ARG A 13 1.80 -16.84 11.11
N VAL A 14 1.25 -15.66 10.90
CA VAL A 14 2.01 -14.46 10.50
C VAL A 14 3.03 -14.11 11.59
N ARG A 15 2.62 -14.04 12.86
CA ARG A 15 3.56 -13.77 13.98
C ARG A 15 4.68 -14.81 14.07
N HIS A 16 4.38 -16.09 13.91
CA HIS A 16 5.39 -17.14 13.90
C HIS A 16 6.38 -17.01 12.72
N THR A 17 5.86 -16.62 11.56
CA THR A 17 6.68 -16.33 10.37
C THR A 17 7.62 -15.15 10.63
N LEU A 18 7.13 -14.07 11.24
CA LEU A 18 7.95 -12.91 11.60
C LEU A 18 9.02 -13.24 12.65
N GLN A 19 8.70 -14.05 13.66
CA GLN A 19 9.70 -14.56 14.62
C GLN A 19 10.80 -15.39 13.95
N SER A 20 10.40 -16.20 12.96
CA SER A 20 11.36 -16.97 12.14
C SER A 20 12.24 -16.06 11.30
N VAL A 21 11.70 -14.95 10.76
CA VAL A 21 12.49 -13.90 10.09
C VAL A 21 13.50 -13.29 11.04
N GLU A 22 13.08 -12.86 12.24
CA GLU A 22 13.97 -12.27 13.25
C GLU A 22 15.13 -13.21 13.57
N SER A 23 14.83 -14.49 13.84
CA SER A 23 15.82 -15.51 14.18
C SER A 23 16.77 -15.83 13.03
N ARG A 24 16.23 -15.96 11.80
CA ARG A 24 17.02 -16.36 10.62
C ARG A 24 17.94 -15.25 10.12
N PHE A 25 17.47 -14.00 10.16
CA PHE A 25 18.19 -12.86 9.59
C PHE A 25 18.91 -12.02 10.65
N GLY A 26 18.73 -12.30 11.94
CA GLY A 26 19.33 -11.53 13.03
C GLY A 26 18.82 -10.08 13.03
N VAL A 27 17.52 -9.90 12.86
CA VAL A 27 16.84 -8.60 12.79
C VAL A 27 15.77 -8.50 13.87
N LYS A 28 15.32 -7.28 14.18
CA LYS A 28 14.10 -7.03 14.94
C LYS A 28 13.03 -6.48 14.00
N VAL A 29 11.84 -7.08 14.00
CA VAL A 29 10.70 -6.55 13.26
C VAL A 29 10.03 -5.47 14.11
N LEU A 30 10.00 -4.25 13.57
CA LEU A 30 9.42 -3.07 14.22
C LEU A 30 7.92 -2.93 13.95
N TYR A 31 7.47 -3.41 12.80
CA TYR A 31 6.09 -3.23 12.33
C TYR A 31 5.75 -4.30 11.31
N ALA A 32 4.53 -4.83 11.34
CA ALA A 32 3.99 -5.63 10.25
C ALA A 32 2.50 -5.36 10.08
N CYS A 33 2.07 -5.28 8.83
CA CYS A 33 0.69 -4.99 8.45
C CYS A 33 0.25 -5.82 7.25
N GLU A 34 -1.06 -5.85 7.05
CA GLU A 34 -1.66 -6.34 5.82
C GLU A 34 -1.56 -5.28 4.72
N SER A 35 -1.35 -5.73 3.49
CA SER A 35 -1.36 -4.89 2.29
C SER A 35 -2.33 -5.46 1.25
N GLY A 36 -2.23 -4.98 0.01
CA GLY A 36 -3.00 -5.50 -1.11
C GLY A 36 -4.51 -5.51 -0.90
N SER A 37 -5.19 -6.48 -1.49
CA SER A 37 -6.67 -6.48 -1.57
C SER A 37 -7.35 -6.54 -0.20
N ARG A 38 -6.72 -7.19 0.77
CA ARG A 38 -7.21 -7.32 2.14
C ARG A 38 -7.00 -6.03 2.93
N GLY A 39 -5.83 -5.42 2.82
CA GLY A 39 -5.56 -4.08 3.38
C GLY A 39 -6.46 -3.00 2.78
N TRP A 40 -6.78 -3.10 1.49
CA TRP A 40 -7.68 -2.18 0.79
C TRP A 40 -9.17 -2.43 1.05
N GLY A 41 -9.53 -3.54 1.69
CA GLY A 41 -10.91 -3.84 2.12
C GLY A 41 -11.82 -4.47 1.06
N PHE A 42 -11.23 -5.21 0.11
CA PHE A 42 -11.97 -5.95 -0.91
C PHE A 42 -11.42 -7.36 -1.18
N ALA A 43 -10.72 -7.96 -0.22
CA ALA A 43 -10.30 -9.36 -0.33
C ALA A 43 -11.48 -10.31 -0.55
N SER A 44 -11.24 -11.35 -1.36
CA SER A 44 -12.08 -12.54 -1.47
C SER A 44 -11.50 -13.64 -0.57
N PRO A 45 -12.26 -14.72 -0.31
CA PRO A 45 -11.78 -15.82 0.55
C PRO A 45 -10.47 -16.45 0.09
N ASP A 46 -10.22 -16.46 -1.22
CA ASP A 46 -9.02 -16.98 -1.89
C ASP A 46 -7.93 -15.92 -2.14
N SER A 47 -8.06 -14.71 -1.60
CA SER A 47 -7.00 -13.71 -1.69
C SER A 47 -5.82 -14.10 -0.80
N ASP A 48 -4.61 -13.98 -1.33
CA ASP A 48 -3.37 -14.09 -0.55
C ASP A 48 -3.34 -13.10 0.62
N TYR A 49 -2.50 -13.36 1.62
CA TYR A 49 -2.15 -12.42 2.67
C TYR A 49 -0.84 -11.73 2.32
N ASP A 50 -0.92 -10.44 2.00
CA ASP A 50 0.18 -9.58 1.59
C ASP A 50 0.82 -8.97 2.84
N VAL A 51 1.61 -9.77 3.58
CA VAL A 51 2.28 -9.29 4.80
C VAL A 51 3.45 -8.39 4.43
N ARG A 52 3.40 -7.15 4.91
CA ARG A 52 4.47 -6.15 4.73
C ARG A 52 5.00 -5.70 6.07
N PHE A 53 6.32 -5.73 6.22
CA PHE A 53 6.96 -5.45 7.51
C PHE A 53 8.15 -4.50 7.41
N LEU A 54 8.44 -3.82 8.51
CA LEU A 54 9.63 -2.98 8.70
C LEU A 54 10.52 -3.65 9.73
N TYR A 55 11.82 -3.71 9.46
CA TYR A 55 12.77 -4.36 10.36
C TYR A 55 14.05 -3.55 10.50
N VAL A 56 14.73 -3.70 11.63
CA VAL A 56 15.99 -3.04 11.95
C VAL A 56 17.08 -4.09 12.18
N HIS A 57 18.29 -3.80 11.71
CA HIS A 57 19.48 -4.59 11.99
C HIS A 57 20.20 -4.11 13.26
N PRO A 58 21.12 -4.92 13.83
CA PRO A 58 22.04 -4.41 14.85
C PRO A 58 23.02 -3.38 14.27
N ALA A 59 23.64 -2.57 15.12
CA ALA A 59 24.47 -1.42 14.74
C ALA A 59 25.63 -1.80 13.78
N GLU A 60 26.23 -2.97 13.96
CA GLU A 60 27.36 -3.46 13.16
C GLU A 60 27.01 -3.69 11.69
N TRP A 61 25.72 -3.84 11.36
CA TRP A 61 25.27 -3.92 9.98
C TRP A 61 25.36 -2.57 9.26
N TYR A 62 25.04 -1.48 9.98
CA TYR A 62 25.10 -0.12 9.45
C TYR A 62 26.53 0.41 9.35
N LEU A 63 27.43 -0.08 10.22
CA LEU A 63 28.84 0.31 10.29
C LEU A 63 29.72 -0.57 9.40
N ARG A 64 29.29 -0.79 8.14
CA ARG A 64 30.04 -1.52 7.11
C ARG A 64 30.34 -0.60 5.93
N VAL A 65 31.47 -0.86 5.27
CA VAL A 65 31.90 -0.09 4.09
C VAL A 65 30.95 -0.34 2.92
N GLU A 66 30.62 -1.60 2.66
CA GLU A 66 29.75 -1.98 1.55
C GLU A 66 28.27 -1.91 1.93
N PRO A 67 27.42 -1.30 1.09
CA PRO A 67 25.96 -1.38 1.25
C PRO A 67 25.50 -2.83 1.30
N GLN A 68 24.64 -3.13 2.26
CA GLN A 68 24.05 -4.45 2.44
C GLN A 68 22.64 -4.47 1.85
N ARG A 69 22.12 -5.67 1.53
CA ARG A 69 20.75 -5.83 1.01
C ARG A 69 19.72 -5.33 2.04
N ASP A 70 18.84 -4.43 1.62
CA ASP A 70 17.90 -3.69 2.48
C ASP A 70 16.44 -4.17 2.35
N VAL A 71 16.26 -5.38 1.80
CA VAL A 71 14.96 -6.04 1.60
C VAL A 71 15.06 -7.52 1.98
N ILE A 72 14.06 -8.01 2.70
CA ILE A 72 13.84 -9.44 2.95
C ILE A 72 12.55 -9.85 2.23
N GLU A 73 12.65 -10.84 1.35
CA GLU A 73 11.51 -11.48 0.67
C GLU A 73 11.58 -12.97 0.98
N LEU A 74 10.49 -13.54 1.48
CA LEU A 74 10.39 -14.98 1.65
C LEU A 74 9.91 -15.62 0.34
N PRO A 75 10.25 -16.89 0.08
CA PRO A 75 9.59 -17.64 -0.97
C PRO A 75 8.08 -17.59 -0.75
N ILE A 76 7.34 -17.38 -1.83
CA ILE A 76 5.87 -17.35 -1.78
C ILE A 76 5.41 -18.73 -1.31
N ASP A 77 4.71 -18.73 -0.17
CA ASP A 77 3.89 -19.84 0.32
C ASP A 77 2.51 -19.68 -0.33
N ASP A 78 1.77 -20.76 -0.58
CA ASP A 78 0.52 -20.75 -1.36
C ASP A 78 -0.56 -19.78 -0.81
N GLU A 79 -0.39 -19.25 0.40
CA GLU A 79 -1.27 -18.26 1.03
C GLU A 79 -0.57 -16.99 1.56
N LEU A 80 0.76 -16.95 1.69
CA LEU A 80 1.49 -15.84 2.31
C LEU A 80 2.53 -15.23 1.36
N ASP A 81 2.35 -13.95 1.02
CA ASP A 81 3.37 -13.13 0.39
C ASP A 81 4.00 -12.22 1.45
N VAL A 82 5.24 -12.52 1.85
CA VAL A 82 5.92 -11.86 2.96
C VAL A 82 7.16 -11.11 2.46
N SER A 83 7.10 -9.78 2.55
CA SER A 83 8.19 -8.89 2.14
C SER A 83 8.38 -7.77 3.15
N GLY A 84 9.64 -7.43 3.45
CA GLY A 84 9.98 -6.40 4.41
C GLY A 84 11.04 -5.43 3.92
N TRP A 85 10.98 -4.22 4.43
CA TRP A 85 11.96 -3.16 4.19
C TRP A 85 12.77 -2.87 5.44
N GLU A 86 14.07 -2.76 5.24
CA GLU A 86 15.01 -2.35 6.28
C GLU A 86 14.70 -0.91 6.76
N TRP A 87 14.99 -0.63 8.02
CA TRP A 87 14.60 0.60 8.70
C TRP A 87 15.12 1.88 8.06
N ARG A 88 16.41 1.98 7.75
CA ARG A 88 16.97 3.15 7.04
C ARG A 88 16.36 3.30 5.65
N LYS A 89 16.09 2.20 4.93
CA LYS A 89 15.32 2.23 3.68
C LYS A 89 13.92 2.81 3.89
N ALA A 90 13.20 2.34 4.91
CA ALA A 90 11.85 2.81 5.24
C ALA A 90 11.84 4.32 5.55
N LEU A 91 12.78 4.82 6.36
CA LEU A 91 12.91 6.25 6.63
C LEU A 91 13.25 7.05 5.36
N GLY A 92 14.11 6.51 4.49
CA GLY A 92 14.38 7.10 3.18
C GLY A 92 13.16 7.17 2.26
N LEU A 93 12.32 6.13 2.29
CA LEU A 93 11.06 6.08 1.55
C LEU A 93 10.03 7.07 2.12
N LEU A 94 9.98 7.27 3.44
CA LEU A 94 9.17 8.30 4.07
C LEU A 94 9.61 9.69 3.60
N LYS A 95 10.91 9.98 3.67
CA LYS A 95 11.51 11.22 3.14
C LYS A 95 11.20 11.45 1.66
N ALA A 96 11.14 10.36 0.88
CA ALA A 96 10.80 10.42 -0.53
C ALA A 96 9.29 10.66 -0.78
N ALA A 97 8.45 10.69 0.25
CA ALA A 97 6.99 10.69 0.18
C ALA A 97 6.45 9.47 -0.58
N ASN A 98 7.07 8.30 -0.39
CA ASN A 98 6.72 7.09 -1.11
C ASN A 98 5.31 6.59 -0.73
N PRO A 99 4.34 6.54 -1.66
CA PRO A 99 2.97 6.18 -1.31
C PRO A 99 2.81 4.75 -0.84
N THR A 100 3.62 3.81 -1.31
CA THR A 100 3.57 2.41 -0.85
C THR A 100 3.91 2.31 0.63
N LEU A 101 4.94 2.99 1.11
CA LEU A 101 5.23 3.05 2.55
C LEU A 101 4.08 3.71 3.32
N LEU A 102 3.57 4.83 2.81
CA LEU A 102 2.48 5.55 3.44
C LEU A 102 1.18 4.71 3.53
N GLU A 103 0.95 3.80 2.58
CA GLU A 103 -0.12 2.81 2.66
C GLU A 103 0.14 1.75 3.73
N TRP A 104 1.38 1.27 3.87
CA TRP A 104 1.72 0.32 4.93
C TRP A 104 1.46 0.94 6.30
N LEU A 105 1.96 2.15 6.54
CA LEU A 105 1.81 2.85 7.83
C LEU A 105 0.36 3.14 8.22
N ASN A 106 -0.53 3.23 7.23
CA ASN A 106 -1.96 3.50 7.41
C ASN A 106 -2.84 2.26 7.15
N SER A 107 -2.23 1.07 7.11
CA SER A 107 -3.00 -0.16 6.96
C SER A 107 -3.97 -0.33 8.14
N PRO A 108 -5.24 -0.70 7.88
CA PRO A 108 -6.22 -0.94 8.93
C PRO A 108 -6.00 -2.25 9.69
N VAL A 109 -5.09 -3.11 9.22
CA VAL A 109 -4.80 -4.41 9.83
C VAL A 109 -3.31 -4.48 10.16
N VAL A 110 -3.01 -4.39 11.46
CA VAL A 110 -1.66 -4.47 12.00
C VAL A 110 -1.47 -5.83 12.68
N TYR A 111 -0.43 -6.56 12.28
CA TYR A 111 -0.09 -7.88 12.81
C TYR A 111 0.76 -7.79 14.09
N GLN A 112 1.69 -6.84 14.11
CA GLN A 112 2.52 -6.50 15.27
C GLN A 112 3.16 -5.12 15.07
N GLN A 113 3.48 -4.43 16.17
CA GLN A 113 4.25 -3.20 16.12
C GLN A 113 5.00 -2.93 17.42
N ASP A 114 6.15 -2.27 17.31
CA ASP A 114 6.80 -1.55 18.40
C ASP A 114 6.08 -0.21 18.58
N GLU A 115 5.27 -0.09 19.63
CA GLU A 115 4.38 1.04 19.84
C GLU A 115 5.13 2.38 19.92
N SER A 116 6.29 2.41 20.57
CA SER A 116 7.06 3.64 20.74
C SER A 116 7.67 4.11 19.42
N VAL A 117 8.38 3.20 18.74
CA VAL A 117 9.06 3.53 17.48
C VAL A 117 8.04 3.94 16.42
N MET A 118 6.93 3.23 16.32
CA MET A 118 5.92 3.50 15.30
C MET A 118 5.08 4.74 15.60
N ALA A 119 4.87 5.09 16.89
CA ALA A 119 4.28 6.38 17.25
C ALA A 119 5.18 7.55 16.83
N GLU A 120 6.49 7.47 17.08
CA GLU A 120 7.45 8.51 16.65
C GLU A 120 7.53 8.64 15.12
N LEU A 121 7.49 7.53 14.39
CA LEU A 121 7.47 7.55 12.92
C LEU A 121 6.21 8.22 12.38
N ARG A 122 5.03 7.82 12.88
CA ARG A 122 3.73 8.38 12.44
C ARG A 122 3.62 9.87 12.77
N ALA A 123 4.18 10.32 13.88
CA ALA A 123 4.22 11.75 14.22
C ALA A 123 4.99 12.59 13.18
N GLN A 124 5.99 12.01 12.50
CA GLN A 124 6.77 12.69 11.46
C GLN A 124 6.11 12.62 10.07
N GLN A 125 5.20 11.68 9.83
CA GLN A 125 4.61 11.44 8.52
C GLN A 125 3.99 12.68 7.85
N PRO A 126 3.22 13.55 8.56
CA PRO A 126 2.64 14.74 7.94
C PRO A 126 3.67 15.69 7.32
N ASP A 127 4.86 15.79 7.90
CA ASP A 127 5.93 16.68 7.44
C ASP A 127 6.58 16.19 6.13
N TRP A 128 6.44 14.91 5.81
CA TRP A 128 7.05 14.28 4.64
C TRP A 128 6.07 14.00 3.51
N PHE A 129 4.76 14.19 3.71
CA PHE A 129 3.79 13.98 2.65
C PHE A 129 3.93 15.02 1.53
N SER A 130 3.87 14.55 0.29
CA SER A 130 3.95 15.37 -0.92
C SER A 130 2.82 15.02 -1.89
N PRO A 131 1.79 15.89 -2.03
CA PRO A 131 0.70 15.73 -2.98
C PRO A 131 1.18 15.48 -4.40
N VAL A 132 2.16 16.27 -4.87
CA VAL A 132 2.74 16.16 -6.22
C VAL A 132 3.32 14.76 -6.46
N ARG A 133 4.19 14.29 -5.56
CA ARG A 133 4.85 12.98 -5.71
C ARG A 133 3.86 11.83 -5.60
N ALA A 134 2.96 11.90 -4.61
CA ALA A 134 1.95 10.87 -4.40
C ALA A 134 1.02 10.75 -5.61
N ARG A 135 0.55 11.89 -6.14
CA ARG A 135 -0.29 11.95 -7.32
C ARG A 135 0.38 11.30 -8.53
N TRP A 136 1.63 11.66 -8.82
CA TRP A 136 2.35 11.10 -9.97
C TRP A 136 2.65 9.61 -9.84
N HIS A 137 2.94 9.15 -8.63
CA HIS A 137 3.12 7.73 -8.35
C HIS A 137 1.84 6.93 -8.65
N TYR A 138 0.69 7.36 -8.10
CA TYR A 138 -0.59 6.69 -8.36
C TYR A 138 -0.99 6.76 -9.83
N TYR A 139 -0.87 7.93 -10.47
CA TYR A 139 -1.16 8.08 -11.89
C TYR A 139 -0.32 7.14 -12.77
N SER A 140 1.00 7.08 -12.53
CA SER A 140 1.91 6.20 -13.27
C SER A 140 1.59 4.72 -13.04
N MET A 141 1.21 4.36 -11.81
CA MET A 141 0.77 3.01 -11.46
C MET A 141 -0.51 2.63 -12.21
N ALA A 142 -1.52 3.49 -12.20
CA ALA A 142 -2.78 3.28 -12.93
C ALA A 142 -2.51 3.08 -14.43
N ARG A 143 -1.74 3.98 -15.03
CA ARG A 143 -1.39 3.93 -16.46
C ARG A 143 -0.64 2.65 -16.84
N LYS A 144 0.31 2.22 -16.00
CA LYS A 144 1.04 0.95 -16.18
C LYS A 144 0.09 -0.25 -16.10
N ASN A 145 -0.77 -0.30 -15.08
CA ASN A 145 -1.68 -1.42 -14.85
C ASN A 145 -2.77 -1.50 -15.92
N PHE A 146 -3.32 -0.37 -16.38
CA PHE A 146 -4.30 -0.33 -17.46
C PHE A 146 -3.75 -0.92 -18.75
N ARG A 147 -2.55 -0.47 -19.16
CA ARG A 147 -1.84 -0.98 -20.34
C ARG A 147 -1.50 -2.47 -20.22
N GLY A 148 -1.13 -2.93 -19.02
CA GLY A 148 -0.69 -4.30 -18.79
C GLY A 148 -1.81 -5.32 -18.68
N TYR A 149 -3.01 -4.92 -18.21
CA TYR A 149 -4.04 -5.89 -17.80
C TYR A 149 -5.40 -5.73 -18.46
N LEU A 150 -5.76 -4.54 -18.98
CA LEU A 150 -7.13 -4.21 -19.35
C LEU A 150 -7.30 -3.85 -20.84
N GLN A 151 -6.45 -4.38 -21.72
CA GLN A 151 -6.50 -4.06 -23.17
C GLN A 151 -7.29 -5.06 -24.02
N GLY A 152 -7.66 -6.23 -23.48
CA GLY A 152 -8.40 -7.26 -24.23
C GLY A 152 -9.92 -7.16 -24.07
N ASP A 153 -10.65 -7.88 -24.92
CA ASP A 153 -12.13 -7.98 -24.84
C ASP A 153 -12.58 -8.78 -23.61
N SER A 154 -11.76 -9.72 -23.16
CA SER A 154 -11.90 -10.41 -21.88
C SER A 154 -10.71 -10.09 -20.98
N VAL A 155 -11.00 -9.70 -19.74
CA VAL A 155 -10.00 -9.22 -18.77
C VAL A 155 -10.19 -9.90 -17.43
N ARG A 156 -9.10 -9.97 -16.64
CA ARG A 156 -9.16 -10.37 -15.24
C ARG A 156 -9.88 -9.29 -14.44
N LEU A 157 -11.07 -9.59 -13.94
CA LEU A 157 -11.95 -8.62 -13.29
C LEU A 157 -11.28 -7.94 -12.08
N LYS A 158 -10.49 -8.69 -11.31
CA LYS A 158 -9.75 -8.10 -10.19
C LYS A 158 -8.78 -6.98 -10.58
N LYS A 159 -8.25 -7.00 -11.81
CA LYS A 159 -7.26 -6.01 -12.28
C LYS A 159 -7.85 -4.62 -12.46
N TYR A 160 -9.17 -4.49 -12.56
CA TYR A 160 -9.83 -3.19 -12.45
C TYR A 160 -9.50 -2.48 -11.14
N PHE A 161 -9.48 -3.16 -9.99
CA PHE A 161 -9.17 -2.50 -8.71
C PHE A 161 -7.74 -1.95 -8.64
N TYR A 162 -6.80 -2.60 -9.33
CA TYR A 162 -5.41 -2.13 -9.46
C TYR A 162 -5.25 -0.91 -10.38
N VAL A 163 -6.30 -0.51 -11.10
CA VAL A 163 -6.35 0.71 -11.92
C VAL A 163 -7.26 1.75 -11.28
N LEU A 164 -8.45 1.34 -10.83
CA LEU A 164 -9.42 2.23 -10.17
C LEU A 164 -8.84 2.83 -8.90
N ARG A 165 -8.31 2.03 -7.98
CA ARG A 165 -7.80 2.53 -6.71
C ARG A 165 -6.76 3.65 -6.88
N PRO A 166 -5.69 3.50 -7.69
CA PRO A 166 -4.76 4.60 -7.92
C PRO A 166 -5.40 5.81 -8.62
N LEU A 167 -6.35 5.65 -9.55
CA LEU A 167 -7.04 6.79 -10.16
C LEU A 167 -7.92 7.55 -9.15
N LEU A 168 -8.61 6.85 -8.26
CA LEU A 168 -9.38 7.47 -7.19
C LEU A 168 -8.46 8.15 -6.17
N ALA A 169 -7.28 7.60 -5.90
CA ALA A 169 -6.25 8.25 -5.09
C ALA A 169 -5.72 9.54 -5.75
N VAL A 170 -5.59 9.57 -7.09
CA VAL A 170 -5.30 10.80 -7.84
C VAL A 170 -6.39 11.84 -7.63
N ARG A 171 -7.67 11.48 -7.81
CA ARG A 171 -8.81 12.38 -7.55
C ARG A 171 -8.82 12.91 -6.11
N TRP A 172 -8.56 12.05 -5.13
CA TRP A 172 -8.48 12.44 -3.72
C TRP A 172 -7.46 13.54 -3.48
N ILE A 173 -6.25 13.36 -4.02
CA ILE A 173 -5.15 14.32 -3.87
C ILE A 173 -5.48 15.62 -4.60
N GLU A 174 -6.00 15.53 -5.82
CA GLU A 174 -6.38 16.69 -6.64
C GLU A 174 -7.55 17.48 -6.03
N ALA A 175 -8.39 16.84 -5.21
CA ALA A 175 -9.43 17.48 -4.42
C ALA A 175 -8.91 18.14 -3.12
N GLY A 176 -7.60 18.09 -2.85
CA GLY A 176 -6.99 18.70 -1.66
C GLY A 176 -7.28 17.95 -0.35
N LEU A 177 -7.72 16.69 -0.43
CA LEU A 177 -8.09 15.88 0.74
C LEU A 177 -6.87 15.27 1.47
N GLY A 178 -5.64 15.64 1.08
CA GLY A 178 -4.41 15.17 1.69
C GLY A 178 -4.02 13.75 1.26
N GLN A 179 -3.54 12.95 2.20
CA GLN A 179 -3.11 11.58 1.92
C GLN A 179 -4.34 10.68 1.64
N PRO A 180 -4.34 9.91 0.53
CA PRO A 180 -5.41 8.97 0.24
C PRO A 180 -5.56 7.88 1.31
N PRO A 181 -6.79 7.53 1.72
CA PRO A 181 -7.04 6.42 2.62
C PRO A 181 -6.69 5.08 1.96
N VAL A 182 -6.33 4.09 2.79
CA VAL A 182 -6.01 2.74 2.32
C VAL A 182 -7.26 2.03 1.82
N LEU A 183 -8.38 2.22 2.53
CA LEU A 183 -9.66 1.58 2.26
C LEU A 183 -10.30 2.08 0.96
N PHE A 184 -10.59 1.16 0.06
CA PHE A 184 -11.17 1.46 -1.25
C PHE A 184 -12.55 2.11 -1.15
N ARG A 185 -13.37 1.70 -0.17
CA ARG A 185 -14.71 2.27 0.05
C ARG A 185 -14.65 3.75 0.45
N GLU A 186 -13.63 4.16 1.20
CA GLU A 186 -13.45 5.56 1.58
C GLU A 186 -13.07 6.43 0.38
N LEU A 187 -12.22 5.90 -0.51
CA LEU A 187 -11.93 6.55 -1.78
C LEU A 187 -13.22 6.74 -2.60
N LEU A 188 -14.00 5.67 -2.80
CA LEU A 188 -15.25 5.73 -3.56
C LEU A 188 -16.20 6.80 -3.03
N ALA A 189 -16.44 6.82 -1.72
CA ALA A 189 -17.40 7.70 -1.07
C ALA A 189 -17.11 9.20 -1.27
N LYS A 190 -15.85 9.58 -1.57
CA LYS A 190 -15.45 10.98 -1.77
C LYS A 190 -15.08 11.34 -3.20
N THR A 191 -14.86 10.36 -4.07
CA THR A 191 -14.29 10.61 -5.41
C THR A 191 -15.18 10.13 -6.57
N VAL A 192 -16.24 9.37 -6.29
CA VAL A 192 -17.21 8.90 -7.28
C VAL A 192 -18.58 9.48 -6.98
N THR A 193 -19.11 10.28 -7.91
CA THR A 193 -20.45 10.89 -7.83
C THR A 193 -21.43 10.31 -8.86
N ASP A 194 -20.93 9.67 -9.91
CA ASP A 194 -21.75 9.00 -10.92
C ASP A 194 -22.33 7.69 -10.36
N ALA A 195 -23.66 7.64 -10.26
CA ALA A 195 -24.40 6.49 -9.74
C ALA A 195 -24.24 5.24 -10.62
N SER A 196 -24.08 5.38 -11.93
CA SER A 196 -23.93 4.26 -12.85
C SER A 196 -22.56 3.61 -12.68
N LEU A 197 -21.52 4.44 -12.58
CA LEU A 197 -20.15 3.99 -12.28
C LEU A 197 -20.10 3.30 -10.91
N LEU A 198 -20.71 3.89 -9.88
CA LEU A 198 -20.74 3.30 -8.55
C LEU A 198 -21.43 1.93 -8.55
N ALA A 199 -22.58 1.81 -9.22
CA ALA A 199 -23.29 0.55 -9.35
C ALA A 199 -22.45 -0.53 -10.06
N GLU A 200 -21.70 -0.15 -11.10
CA GLU A 200 -20.81 -1.09 -11.82
C GLU A 200 -19.62 -1.53 -10.95
N ILE A 201 -19.07 -0.64 -10.12
CA ILE A 201 -18.01 -0.96 -9.15
C ILE A 201 -18.55 -1.91 -8.06
N ASP A 202 -19.75 -1.66 -7.55
CA ASP A 202 -20.38 -2.51 -6.54
C ASP A 202 -20.66 -3.92 -7.08
N GLN A 203 -21.16 -4.04 -8.31
CA GLN A 203 -21.30 -5.33 -8.98
C GLN A 203 -19.96 -6.05 -9.13
N LEU A 204 -18.88 -5.32 -9.47
CA LEU A 204 -17.55 -5.89 -9.60
C LEU A 204 -17.02 -6.41 -8.25
N LEU A 205 -17.27 -5.69 -7.16
CA LEU A 205 -16.95 -6.11 -5.80
C LEU A 205 -17.70 -7.38 -5.42
N GLU A 206 -19.00 -7.45 -5.72
CA GLU A 206 -19.81 -8.66 -5.48
C GLU A 206 -19.30 -9.86 -6.27
N ILE A 207 -18.95 -9.68 -7.55
CA ILE A 207 -18.40 -10.74 -8.37
C ILE A 207 -17.08 -11.23 -7.79
N LYS A 208 -16.16 -10.31 -7.44
CA LYS A 208 -14.89 -10.68 -6.81
C LYS A 208 -15.09 -11.51 -5.55
N GLN A 209 -16.06 -11.15 -4.71
CA GLN A 209 -16.37 -11.90 -3.49
C GLN A 209 -16.89 -13.32 -3.77
N ARG A 210 -17.59 -13.54 -4.89
CA ARG A 210 -18.17 -14.85 -5.25
C ARG A 210 -17.24 -15.73 -6.09
N THR A 211 -16.55 -15.16 -7.07
CA THR A 211 -15.75 -15.90 -8.07
C THR A 211 -14.26 -15.95 -7.74
N GLY A 212 -13.83 -15.27 -6.68
CA GLY A 212 -12.45 -15.22 -6.27
C GLY A 212 -11.54 -14.45 -7.24
N GLU A 213 -10.24 -14.73 -7.14
CA GLU A 213 -9.14 -14.02 -7.79
C GLU A 213 -8.93 -14.41 -9.27
N ALA A 214 -9.55 -15.50 -9.72
CA ALA A 214 -9.45 -16.04 -11.08
C ALA A 214 -10.57 -15.58 -12.04
N GLY A 215 -11.49 -14.71 -11.59
CA GLY A 215 -12.62 -14.25 -12.39
C GLY A 215 -12.19 -13.49 -13.65
N TYR A 216 -12.49 -14.08 -14.82
CA TYR A 216 -12.46 -13.38 -16.11
C TYR A 216 -13.87 -12.96 -16.49
N GLY A 217 -13.97 -11.85 -17.21
CA GLY A 217 -15.23 -11.38 -17.75
C GLY A 217 -15.01 -10.48 -18.96
N PRO A 218 -16.10 -10.13 -19.66
CA PRO A 218 -16.02 -9.14 -20.71
C PRO A 218 -15.58 -7.79 -20.15
N ARG A 219 -14.93 -7.01 -21.00
CA ARG A 219 -14.65 -5.60 -20.74
C ARG A 219 -15.95 -4.87 -20.39
N ARG A 220 -15.96 -4.19 -19.24
CA ARG A 220 -17.09 -3.38 -18.79
C ARG A 220 -16.94 -1.93 -19.26
N GLU A 221 -17.99 -1.43 -19.92
CA GLU A 221 -17.95 -0.20 -20.71
C GLU A 221 -17.81 1.06 -19.85
N HIS A 222 -18.62 1.23 -18.81
CA HIS A 222 -18.54 2.45 -17.99
C HIS A 222 -17.24 2.51 -17.21
N LEU A 223 -16.74 1.39 -16.70
CA LEU A 223 -15.41 1.33 -16.08
C LEU A 223 -14.29 1.72 -17.05
N HIS A 224 -14.36 1.26 -18.32
CA HIS A 224 -13.36 1.65 -19.32
C HIS A 224 -13.44 3.11 -19.68
N ALA A 225 -14.64 3.62 -19.96
CA ALA A 225 -14.84 5.03 -20.28
C ALA A 225 -14.32 5.94 -19.13
N PHE A 226 -14.60 5.56 -17.88
CA PHE A 226 -14.07 6.25 -16.71
C PHE A 226 -12.54 6.21 -16.65
N ILE A 227 -11.93 5.03 -16.80
CA ILE A 227 -10.48 4.85 -16.73
C ILE A 227 -9.77 5.65 -17.83
N GLU A 228 -10.24 5.55 -19.08
CA GLU A 228 -9.68 6.27 -20.22
C GLU A 228 -9.80 7.77 -20.04
N HIS A 229 -10.96 8.25 -19.57
CA HIS A 229 -11.17 9.65 -19.24
C HIS A 229 -10.20 10.14 -18.15
N GLU A 230 -10.08 9.42 -17.04
CA GLU A 230 -9.18 9.81 -15.95
C GLU A 230 -7.70 9.74 -16.34
N LEU A 231 -7.32 8.78 -17.18
CA LEU A 231 -5.96 8.71 -17.70
C LEU A 231 -5.65 9.89 -18.62
N ALA A 232 -6.56 10.27 -19.52
CA ALA A 232 -6.40 11.42 -20.40
C ALA A 232 -6.39 12.73 -19.60
N ARG A 233 -7.35 12.93 -18.70
CA ARG A 233 -7.42 14.09 -17.80
C ARG A 233 -6.15 14.20 -16.95
N GLY A 234 -5.65 13.06 -16.47
CA GLY A 234 -4.51 13.00 -15.56
C GLY A 234 -3.14 13.22 -16.23
N GLU A 235 -3.04 13.42 -17.53
CA GLU A 235 -1.76 13.78 -18.16
C GLU A 235 -1.26 15.17 -17.71
N ILE A 236 -2.20 16.08 -17.44
CA ILE A 236 -1.91 17.44 -16.99
C ILE A 236 -2.51 17.60 -15.57
N PRO A 237 -1.68 17.60 -14.52
CA PRO A 237 -2.18 17.78 -13.16
C PRO A 237 -2.63 19.23 -12.92
N PRO A 238 -3.59 19.46 -12.01
CA PRO A 238 -3.80 20.80 -11.46
C PRO A 238 -2.55 21.25 -10.68
N GLU A 239 -2.46 22.54 -10.38
CA GLU A 239 -1.44 23.04 -9.46
C GLU A 239 -1.68 22.46 -8.06
N LEU A 240 -0.69 21.72 -7.56
CA LEU A 240 -0.72 21.08 -6.25
C LEU A 240 0.30 21.78 -5.34
N PRO A 241 0.01 21.92 -4.03
CA PRO A 241 0.94 22.55 -3.13
C PRO A 241 2.24 21.75 -3.05
N LEU A 242 3.36 22.47 -3.09
CA LEU A 242 4.65 21.90 -2.75
C LEU A 242 4.65 21.60 -1.25
N SER A 243 4.83 20.33 -0.89
CA SER A 243 5.04 20.00 0.51
C SER A 243 6.07 18.88 0.69
N ALA A 244 7.05 19.21 1.53
CA ALA A 244 7.82 18.36 2.42
C ALA A 244 8.58 19.33 3.34
N THR A 245 8.07 19.57 4.55
CA THR A 245 8.70 20.41 5.59
C THR A 245 9.63 19.60 6.50
N GLY A 246 9.71 18.29 6.26
CA GLY A 246 10.48 17.35 7.05
C GLY A 246 11.95 17.73 7.17
N LYS A 247 12.48 17.51 8.38
CA LYS A 247 13.90 17.73 8.70
C LYS A 247 14.59 16.38 8.75
N THR A 248 15.57 16.15 7.85
CA THR A 248 16.30 14.88 7.78
C THR A 248 16.88 14.47 9.15
N GLY A 249 17.38 15.43 9.94
CA GLY A 249 17.92 15.15 11.28
C GLY A 249 16.93 14.49 12.27
N ALA A 250 15.62 14.69 12.10
CA ALA A 250 14.61 14.00 12.91
C ALA A 250 14.52 12.50 12.56
N LEU A 251 14.63 12.17 11.26
CA LEU A 251 14.73 10.78 10.80
C LEU A 251 16.07 10.16 11.21
N ASP A 252 17.17 10.90 11.14
CA ASP A 252 18.49 10.41 11.59
C ASP A 252 18.48 10.11 13.09
N SER A 253 17.83 10.95 13.89
CA SER A 253 17.68 10.75 15.34
C SER A 253 16.82 9.54 15.66
N LEU A 254 15.74 9.34 14.91
CA LEU A 254 14.88 8.16 15.04
C LEU A 254 15.64 6.88 14.66
N LEU A 255 16.36 6.90 13.53
CA LEU A 255 17.24 5.80 13.12
C LEU A 255 18.22 5.43 14.23
N TYR A 256 18.94 6.43 14.75
CA TYR A 256 19.95 6.22 15.79
C TYR A 256 19.34 5.59 17.05
N ARG A 257 18.25 6.16 17.59
CA ARG A 257 17.58 5.60 18.79
C ARG A 257 17.13 4.15 18.56
N THR A 258 16.48 3.88 17.44
CA THR A 258 15.97 2.53 17.14
C THR A 258 17.09 1.50 16.97
N VAL A 259 18.25 1.88 16.42
CA VAL A 259 19.40 0.99 16.23
C VAL A 259 20.18 0.75 17.53
N MET A 260 20.28 1.78 18.38
CA MET A 260 21.11 1.70 19.60
C MET A 260 20.39 1.12 20.82
N GLY A 261 19.04 1.11 20.83
CA GLY A 261 18.23 0.65 21.96
C GLY A 261 17.95 1.77 22.95
#